data_AF-A0AAU1F4A3-F1
#
_entry.id   AF-A0AAU1F4A3-F1
#
_cell.length_a   1.000
_cell.length_b   1.000
_cell.length_c   1.000
_cell.angle_alpha   90.00
_cell.angle_beta   90.00
_cell.angle_gamma   90.00
#
_symmetry.space_group_name_H-M   'P 1'
#
loop_
_entity.id
_entity.type
_entity.pdbx_description
1 polymer ?
#
loop_
_entity_poly.entity_id
_entity_poly.type
_entity_poly.pdbx_seq_one_letter_code
_entity_poly.pdbx_strand_id
1 'polypeptide(L)' 'MQLLREGDTLKVTRLDRLSRSVLHLEALGAEVRERGIGLHVPPLSTT' A
#
# COMPACT_ATOMS: atom_id res chain seq x y z
N MET A 1 15.70 -2.67 7.66
CA MET A 1 15.43 -2.58 6.21
C MET A 1 14.39 -1.50 5.97
N GLN A 2 14.81 -0.25 5.78
CA GLN A 2 13.88 0.86 5.53
C GLN A 2 14.02 1.27 4.06
N LEU A 3 13.31 0.55 3.18
CA LEU A 3 13.41 0.75 1.72
C LEU A 3 12.58 1.93 1.22
N LEU A 4 11.52 2.33 1.94
CA LEU A 4 10.57 3.34 1.48
C LEU A 4 10.90 4.71 2.06
N ARG A 5 11.17 5.67 1.17
CA ARG A 5 11.41 7.08 1.48
C ARG A 5 10.23 7.92 1.04
N GLU A 6 10.20 9.17 1.47
CA GLU A 6 9.24 10.15 0.98
C GLU A 6 9.31 10.24 -0.56
N GLY A 7 8.15 10.22 -1.23
CA GLY A 7 8.04 10.21 -2.69
C GLY A 7 8.05 8.83 -3.34
N ASP A 8 8.40 7.76 -2.61
CA ASP A 8 8.26 6.39 -3.12
C ASP A 8 6.78 5.99 -3.25
N THR A 9 6.50 4.98 -4.07
CA THR A 9 5.17 4.38 -4.18
C THR A 9 5.23 2.90 -3.84
N LEU A 10 4.50 2.50 -2.79
CA LEU A 10 4.27 1.12 -2.43
C LEU A 10 3.26 0.50 -3.41
N LYS A 11 3.74 -0.38 -4.29
CA LYS A 11 2.91 -1.15 -5.22
C LYS A 11 2.48 -2.47 -4.59
N VAL A 12 1.18 -2.68 -4.48
CA VAL A 12 0.60 -3.87 -3.83
C VAL A 12 -0.22 -4.64 -4.84
N THR A 13 0.25 -5.81 -5.27
CA THR A 13 -0.45 -6.64 -6.26
C THR A 13 -1.72 -7.30 -5.74
N ARG A 14 -1.82 -7.51 -4.43
CA ARG A 14 -2.98 -8.11 -3.77
C ARG A 14 -3.22 -7.52 -2.38
N LEU A 15 -4.32 -6.77 -2.23
CA LEU A 15 -4.73 -6.18 -0.95
C LEU A 15 -5.01 -7.25 0.13
N ASP A 16 -5.55 -8.42 -0.26
CA ASP A 16 -5.84 -9.53 0.66
C ASP A 16 -4.60 -10.05 1.41
N ARG A 17 -3.41 -9.92 0.78
CA ARG A 17 -2.15 -10.37 1.37
C ARG A 17 -1.58 -9.37 2.37
N LEU A 18 -1.94 -8.09 2.24
CA LEU A 18 -1.55 -7.07 3.20
C LEU A 18 -2.42 -7.12 4.45
N SER A 19 -3.73 -7.29 4.27
CA SER A 19 -4.60 -7.50 5.41
C SER A 19 -5.94 -8.12 5.05
N ARG A 20 -6.55 -8.73 6.07
CA ARG A 20 -7.87 -9.37 6.00
C ARG A 20 -9.00 -8.41 6.42
N SER A 21 -8.69 -7.17 6.75
CA SER A 21 -9.65 -6.17 7.24
C SER A 21 -9.39 -4.80 6.63
N VAL A 22 -10.46 -4.12 6.21
CA VAL A 22 -10.43 -2.75 5.68
C VAL A 22 -9.85 -1.77 6.71
N LEU A 23 -10.13 -1.97 8.00
CA LEU A 23 -9.61 -1.12 9.07
C LEU A 23 -8.08 -1.11 9.14
N HIS A 24 -7.44 -2.24 8.83
CA HIS A 24 -5.99 -2.31 8.78
C HIS A 24 -5.41 -1.66 7.52
N LEU A 25 -6.15 -1.72 6.40
CA LEU A 25 -5.76 -1.03 5.17
C LEU A 25 -5.87 0.49 5.31
N GLU A 26 -6.91 0.98 6.01
CA GLU A 26 -7.05 2.39 6.38
C GLU A 26 -5.89 2.87 7.25
N ALA A 27 -5.55 2.11 8.31
CA ALA A 27 -4.42 2.45 9.18
C ALA A 27 -3.09 2.46 8.42
N LEU A 28 -2.86 1.46 7.55
CA LEU A 28 -1.67 1.41 6.70
C LEU A 28 -1.64 2.61 5.74
N GLY A 29 -2.75 2.92 5.09
CA GLY A 29 -2.89 4.05 4.17
C GLY A 29 -2.62 5.39 4.84
N ALA A 30 -3.04 5.55 6.09
CA ALA A 30 -2.71 6.73 6.91
C ALA A 30 -1.20 6.82 7.15
N GLU A 31 -0.57 5.72 7.59
CA GLU A 31 0.88 5.70 7.88
C GLU A 31 1.74 6.01 6.63
N VAL A 32 1.44 5.39 5.47
CA VAL A 32 2.20 5.70 4.25
C VAL A 32 1.94 7.13 3.77
N ARG A 33 0.72 7.66 3.92
CA ARG A 33 0.41 9.04 3.54
C ARG A 33 1.14 10.06 4.43
N GLU A 34 1.20 9.84 5.74
CA GLU A 34 1.96 10.69 6.67
C GLU A 34 3.45 10.72 6.35
N ARG A 35 3.97 9.63 5.76
CA ARG A 35 5.36 9.52 5.31
C ARG A 35 5.59 10.02 3.88
N GLY A 36 4.57 10.59 3.22
CA GLY A 36 4.63 11.03 1.82
C GLY A 36 4.86 9.89 0.82
N ILE A 37 4.48 8.66 1.17
CA ILE A 37 4.60 7.47 0.33
C ILE A 37 3.24 7.22 -0.36
N GLY A 38 3.27 7.04 -1.68
CA GLY A 38 2.09 6.65 -2.45
C GLY A 38 1.72 5.18 -2.23
N LEU A 39 0.43 4.85 -2.26
CA LEU A 39 -0.06 3.47 -2.28
C LEU A 39 -0.74 3.21 -3.62
N HIS A 40 -0.30 2.18 -4.36
CA HIS A 40 -0.88 1.84 -5.65
C HIS A 40 -1.20 0.35 -5.74
N VAL A 41 -2.46 0.04 -6.04
CA VAL A 41 -2.92 -1.32 -6.30
C VAL A 41 -3.13 -1.45 -7.80
N PRO A 42 -2.25 -2.16 -8.53
CA PRO A 42 -2.44 -2.35 -9.95
C PRO A 42 -3.70 -3.21 -10.16
N PRO A 43 -4.50 -2.91 -11.20
CA PRO A 43 -5.61 -3.76 -11.56
C PRO A 43 -5.10 -5.19 -11.83
N LEU A 44 -5.87 -6.18 -11.39
CA LEU A 44 -5.59 -7.57 -11.74
C LEU A 44 -5.75 -7.68 -13.26
N SER A 45 -4.65 -7.82 -13.99
CA SER A 45 -4.70 -8.15 -15.41
C SER A 45 -5.25 -9.58 -15.53
N THR A 46 -6.56 -9.71 -15.72
CA THR A 46 -7.20 -10.96 -16.13
C THR A 46 -6.85 -11.17 -17.61
N THR A 47 -5.82 -11.97 -17.87
CA THR A 47 -5.52 -12.55 -19.19
C THR A 47 -6.45 -13.73 -19.45
#